data_AF-A0A1C9WM97-F1
#
_entry.id   AF-A0A1C9WM97-F1
#
_cell.length_a   1.000
_cell.length_b   1.000
_cell.length_c   1.000
_cell.angle_alpha   90.00
_cell.angle_beta   90.00
_cell.angle_gamma   90.00
#
_symmetry.space_group_name_H-M   'P 1'
#
loop_
_entity.id
_entity.type
_entity.pdbx_description
1 polymer ?
#
loop_
_entity_poly.entity_id
_entity_poly.type
_entity_poly.pdbx_seq_one_letter_code
_entity_poly.pdbx_strand_id
1 'polypeptide(L)'
;MTRQQRRQDEVDQREFSLRAASSYHGRELLYRGADRSTVLERVRAKVPGLAEERYEAALSDAVAQLERLRWHSLERRAKNIAEARLQDVLNAVFALHYLNRRFHRQHLDDGIVPIDLHEVLGDLWSAEQVEAALARSTALIEDGMRYGWQPDQTRLHLDELAARHPGFNLPSLHAALAWGYQRNR
;
A
#
# COMPACT_ATOMS: atom_id res chain seq x y z
N MET A 1 -36.37 15.88 9.07
CA MET A 1 -35.63 14.85 9.83
C MET A 1 -36.40 14.51 11.10
N THR A 2 -36.79 13.25 11.30
CA THR A 2 -37.55 12.82 12.49
C THR A 2 -36.61 12.48 13.66
N ARG A 3 -37.13 12.48 14.89
CA ARG A 3 -36.36 12.10 16.10
C ARG A 3 -35.85 10.66 16.07
N GLN A 4 -36.56 9.78 15.36
CA GLN A 4 -36.16 8.38 15.16
C GLN A 4 -34.98 8.27 14.18
N GLN A 5 -34.99 9.06 13.11
CA GLN A 5 -33.91 9.09 12.12
C GLN A 5 -32.60 9.61 12.71
N ARG A 6 -32.64 10.69 13.51
CA ARG A 6 -31.44 11.18 14.21
C ARG A 6 -30.81 10.15 15.15
N ARG A 7 -31.61 9.36 15.86
CA ARG A 7 -31.08 8.29 16.74
C ARG A 7 -30.44 7.17 15.93
N GLN A 8 -31.03 6.80 14.79
CA GLN A 8 -30.45 5.79 13.92
C GLN A 8 -29.11 6.27 13.33
N ASP A 9 -29.05 7.51 12.85
CA ASP A 9 -27.83 8.12 12.32
C ASP A 9 -26.71 8.16 13.38
N GLU A 10 -27.05 8.47 14.64
CA GLU A 10 -26.11 8.46 15.77
C GLU A 10 -25.58 7.04 16.07
N VAL A 11 -26.44 6.02 16.00
CA VAL A 11 -26.04 4.61 16.18
C VAL A 11 -25.11 4.17 15.05
N ASP A 12 -25.49 4.45 13.80
CA ASP A 12 -24.71 4.07 12.63
C ASP A 12 -23.34 4.75 12.61
N GLN A 13 -23.28 6.03 12.98
CA GLN A 13 -22.04 6.79 13.11
C GLN A 13 -21.15 6.21 14.22
N ARG A 14 -21.74 5.79 15.34
CA ARG A 14 -21.00 5.19 16.46
C ARG A 14 -20.46 3.81 16.09
N GLU A 15 -21.25 2.99 15.41
CA GLU A 15 -20.84 1.68 14.90
C GLU A 15 -19.76 1.79 13.81
N PHE A 16 -19.86 2.79 12.93
CA PHE A 16 -18.79 3.12 11.98
C PHE A 16 -17.50 3.51 12.72
N SER A 17 -17.60 4.39 13.72
CA SER A 17 -16.44 4.85 14.51
C SER A 17 -15.79 3.70 15.29
N LEU A 18 -16.59 2.79 15.85
CA LEU A 18 -16.10 1.60 16.55
C LEU A 18 -15.31 0.69 15.61
N ARG A 19 -15.86 0.41 14.41
CA ARG A 19 -15.18 -0.39 13.39
C ARG A 19 -13.88 0.25 12.91
N ALA A 20 -13.90 1.57 12.68
CA ALA A 20 -12.72 2.33 12.26
C ALA A 20 -11.63 2.32 13.35
N ALA A 21 -11.99 2.58 14.61
CA ALA A 21 -11.06 2.57 15.74
C ALA A 21 -10.48 1.16 15.97
N SER A 22 -11.33 0.14 15.92
CA SER A 22 -10.92 -1.27 16.07
C SER A 22 -9.99 -1.71 14.96
N SER A 23 -10.25 -1.31 13.70
CA SER A 23 -9.36 -1.58 12.57
C SER A 23 -8.03 -0.82 12.65
N TYR A 24 -8.04 0.41 13.18
CA TYR A 24 -6.82 1.20 13.34
C TYR A 24 -5.93 0.60 14.43
N HIS A 25 -6.47 0.40 15.64
CA HIS A 25 -5.70 -0.13 16.77
C HIS A 25 -5.46 -1.64 16.69
N GLY A 26 -6.31 -2.39 15.97
CA GLY A 26 -6.08 -3.82 15.71
C GLY A 26 -4.79 -4.09 14.94
N ARG A 27 -4.30 -3.13 14.14
CA ARG A 27 -2.96 -3.22 13.52
C ARG A 27 -1.84 -3.13 14.54
N GLU A 28 -2.03 -2.37 15.61
CA GLU A 28 -1.04 -2.25 16.69
C GLU A 28 -0.91 -3.57 17.46
N LEU A 29 -2.05 -4.24 17.71
CA LEU A 29 -2.09 -5.58 18.28
C LEU A 29 -1.38 -6.59 17.38
N LEU A 30 -1.70 -6.61 16.08
CA LEU A 30 -1.19 -7.62 15.16
C LEU A 30 0.28 -7.43 14.76
N TYR A 31 0.69 -6.17 14.51
CA TYR A 31 1.95 -5.90 13.79
C TYR A 31 2.94 -5.05 14.58
N ARG A 32 2.53 -4.50 15.74
CA ARG A 32 3.37 -3.59 16.54
C ARG A 32 3.54 -4.04 18.00
N GLY A 33 3.07 -5.24 18.33
CA GLY A 33 3.27 -5.87 19.64
C GLY A 33 2.51 -5.22 20.80
N ALA A 34 1.47 -4.42 20.52
CA ALA A 34 0.61 -3.91 21.58
C ALA A 34 -0.19 -5.05 22.21
N ASP A 35 -0.37 -5.01 23.53
CA ASP A 35 -1.24 -5.96 24.21
C ASP A 35 -2.73 -5.64 23.95
N ARG A 36 -3.57 -6.67 24.09
CA ARG A 36 -5.01 -6.55 23.80
C ARG A 36 -5.70 -5.55 24.73
N SER A 37 -5.37 -5.54 26.02
CA SER A 37 -5.95 -4.61 27.00
C SER A 37 -5.70 -3.16 26.63
N THR A 38 -4.46 -2.79 26.30
CA THR A 38 -4.06 -1.46 25.85
C THR A 38 -4.83 -1.04 24.60
N VAL A 39 -5.02 -1.95 23.64
CA VAL A 39 -5.78 -1.66 22.42
C VAL A 39 -7.26 -1.42 22.73
N LEU A 40 -7.88 -2.24 23.59
CA LEU A 40 -9.27 -2.05 24.00
C LEU A 40 -9.46 -0.73 24.74
N GLU A 41 -8.54 -0.35 25.62
CA GLU A 41 -8.54 0.96 26.29
C GLU A 41 -8.53 2.11 25.29
N ARG A 42 -7.69 2.04 24.25
CA ARG A 42 -7.62 3.06 23.19
C ARG A 42 -8.91 3.13 22.37
N VAL A 43 -9.50 1.98 22.02
CA VAL A 43 -10.79 1.92 21.31
C VAL A 43 -11.91 2.52 22.18
N ARG A 44 -11.96 2.17 23.47
CA ARG A 44 -12.93 2.71 24.44
C ARG A 44 -12.79 4.23 24.58
N ALA A 45 -11.57 4.74 24.67
CA ALA A 45 -11.31 6.18 24.75
C ALA A 45 -11.79 6.93 23.49
N LYS A 46 -11.74 6.29 22.31
CA LYS A 46 -12.23 6.88 21.06
C LYS A 46 -13.73 6.80 20.89
N VAL A 47 -14.36 5.72 21.34
CA VAL A 47 -15.80 5.48 21.18
C VAL A 47 -16.37 5.01 22.51
N PRO A 48 -16.61 5.92 23.48
CA PRO A 48 -17.05 5.54 24.82
C PRO A 48 -18.54 5.13 24.87
N GLY A 49 -18.92 4.43 25.94
CA GLY A 49 -20.32 4.18 26.30
C GLY A 49 -20.95 2.92 25.70
N LEU A 50 -20.14 1.92 25.33
CA LEU A 50 -20.61 0.59 24.93
C LEU A 50 -20.27 -0.45 26.00
N ALA A 51 -20.94 -1.61 25.93
CA ALA A 51 -20.61 -2.75 26.78
C ALA A 51 -19.23 -3.34 26.43
N GLU A 52 -18.56 -3.95 27.40
CA GLU A 52 -17.21 -4.51 27.23
C GLU A 52 -17.16 -5.54 26.10
N GLU A 53 -18.17 -6.42 26.05
CA GLU A 53 -18.31 -7.47 25.05
C GLU A 53 -18.40 -6.91 23.63
N ARG A 54 -18.96 -5.70 23.48
CA ARG A 54 -19.07 -5.03 22.17
C ARG A 54 -17.71 -4.59 21.66
N TYR A 55 -16.83 -4.08 22.52
CA TYR A 55 -15.46 -3.73 22.14
C TYR A 55 -14.64 -4.98 21.80
N GLU A 56 -14.79 -6.04 22.59
CA GLU A 56 -14.11 -7.31 22.36
C GLU A 56 -14.51 -7.96 21.03
N ALA A 57 -15.81 -7.99 20.73
CA ALA A 57 -16.33 -8.49 19.47
C ALA A 57 -15.82 -7.64 18.29
N ALA A 58 -15.92 -6.32 18.38
CA ALA A 58 -15.48 -5.43 17.31
C ALA A 58 -13.96 -5.50 17.05
N LEU A 59 -13.15 -5.63 18.10
CA LEU A 59 -11.70 -5.82 17.95
C LEU A 59 -11.38 -7.17 17.30
N SER A 60 -12.07 -8.24 17.71
CA SER A 60 -11.86 -9.58 17.14
C SER A 60 -12.24 -9.63 15.67
N ASP A 61 -13.38 -9.04 15.30
CA ASP A 61 -13.82 -8.95 13.91
C ASP A 61 -12.84 -8.14 13.06
N ALA A 62 -12.35 -7.01 13.59
CA ALA A 62 -11.37 -6.16 12.92
C ALA A 62 -10.04 -6.91 12.71
N VAL A 63 -9.55 -7.62 13.72
CA VAL A 63 -8.34 -8.45 13.64
C VAL A 63 -8.48 -9.51 12.54
N ALA A 64 -9.59 -10.27 12.54
CA ALA A 64 -9.83 -11.29 11.52
C ALA A 64 -9.92 -10.69 10.11
N GLN A 65 -10.48 -9.48 9.96
CA GLN A 65 -10.51 -8.78 8.68
C GLN A 65 -9.11 -8.32 8.24
N LEU A 66 -8.31 -7.78 9.16
CA LEU A 66 -6.93 -7.34 8.88
C LEU A 66 -6.04 -8.50 8.45
N GLU A 67 -6.19 -9.68 9.07
CA GLU A 67 -5.46 -10.89 8.66
C GLU A 67 -5.84 -11.34 7.26
N ARG A 68 -7.14 -11.33 6.89
CA ARG A 68 -7.59 -11.63 5.52
C ARG A 68 -7.03 -10.65 4.50
N LEU A 69 -7.04 -9.35 4.83
CA LEU A 69 -6.45 -8.32 3.95
C LEU A 69 -4.94 -8.53 3.78
N ARG A 70 -4.22 -8.84 4.87
CA ARG A 70 -2.80 -9.17 4.82
C ARG A 70 -2.53 -10.38 3.94
N TRP A 71 -3.32 -11.45 4.06
CA TRP A 71 -3.21 -12.62 3.20
C TRP A 71 -3.31 -12.26 1.71
N HIS A 72 -4.33 -11.50 1.31
CA HIS A 72 -4.47 -11.05 -0.08
C HIS A 72 -3.31 -10.17 -0.55
N SER A 73 -2.77 -9.32 0.33
CA SER A 73 -1.60 -8.51 0.02
C SER A 73 -0.34 -9.37 -0.17
N LEU A 74 -0.16 -10.43 0.63
CA LEU A 74 0.95 -11.38 0.48
C LEU A 74 0.82 -12.22 -0.80
N GLU A 75 -0.39 -12.68 -1.13
CA GLU A 75 -0.67 -13.38 -2.38
C GLU A 75 -0.37 -12.49 -3.59
N ARG A 76 -0.83 -11.23 -3.56
CA ARG A 76 -0.52 -10.25 -4.59
C ARG A 76 0.98 -9.97 -4.68
N ARG A 77 1.69 -9.87 -3.55
CA ARG A 77 3.15 -9.70 -3.50
C ARG A 77 3.83 -10.87 -4.20
N ALA A 78 3.43 -12.11 -3.90
CA ALA A 78 4.00 -13.30 -4.54
C ALA A 78 3.76 -13.31 -6.06
N LYS A 79 2.54 -12.97 -6.49
CA LYS A 79 2.22 -12.82 -7.92
C LYS A 79 3.07 -11.75 -8.60
N ASN A 80 3.19 -10.56 -8.00
CA ASN A 80 4.00 -9.47 -8.55
C ASN A 80 5.48 -9.86 -8.66
N ILE A 81 6.03 -10.61 -7.68
CA ILE A 81 7.41 -11.14 -7.75
C ILE A 81 7.53 -12.13 -8.91
N ALA A 82 6.61 -13.08 -9.05
CA ALA A 82 6.62 -14.05 -10.13
C ALA A 82 6.55 -13.36 -11.51
N GLU A 83 5.67 -12.37 -11.69
CA GLU A 83 5.54 -11.60 -12.93
C GLU A 83 6.78 -10.76 -13.23
N ALA A 84 7.40 -10.13 -12.23
CA ALA A 84 8.63 -9.35 -12.40
C ALA A 84 9.79 -10.24 -12.86
N ARG A 85 9.91 -11.46 -12.32
CA ARG A 85 10.95 -12.43 -12.69
C ARG A 85 10.88 -12.92 -14.14
N LEU A 86 9.76 -12.70 -14.83
CA LEU A 86 9.60 -13.01 -16.27
C LEU A 86 10.09 -11.87 -17.18
N GLN A 87 10.50 -10.75 -16.62
CA GLN A 87 10.96 -9.57 -17.36
C GLN A 87 12.49 -9.51 -17.39
N ASP A 88 13.04 -8.64 -18.23
CA ASP A 88 14.46 -8.29 -18.15
C ASP A 88 14.77 -7.55 -16.83
N VAL A 89 16.05 -7.55 -16.43
CA VAL A 89 16.51 -7.00 -15.15
C VAL A 89 16.02 -5.58 -14.88
N LEU A 90 15.95 -4.73 -15.91
CA LEU A 90 15.58 -3.33 -15.75
C LEU A 90 14.10 -3.19 -15.37
N ASN A 91 13.23 -3.88 -16.10
CA ASN A 91 11.79 -3.83 -15.86
C ASN A 91 11.36 -4.65 -14.63
N ALA A 92 12.05 -5.76 -14.34
CA ALA A 92 11.87 -6.54 -13.12
C ALA A 92 12.15 -5.70 -11.87
N VAL A 93 13.32 -5.04 -11.83
CA VAL A 93 13.70 -4.17 -10.70
C VAL A 93 12.76 -2.99 -10.58
N PHE A 94 12.38 -2.35 -11.69
CA PHE A 94 11.40 -1.26 -11.64
C PHE A 94 10.08 -1.68 -11.04
N ALA A 95 9.50 -2.80 -11.48
CA ALA A 95 8.19 -3.25 -11.00
C ALA A 95 8.18 -3.43 -9.47
N LEU A 96 9.21 -4.10 -8.92
CA LEU A 96 9.30 -4.38 -7.49
C LEU A 96 9.69 -3.13 -6.68
N HIS A 97 10.63 -2.34 -7.19
CA HIS A 97 11.05 -1.10 -6.55
C HIS A 97 9.93 -0.05 -6.51
N TYR A 98 9.17 0.08 -7.60
CA TYR A 98 7.99 0.92 -7.69
C TYR A 98 6.95 0.52 -6.63
N LEU A 99 6.66 -0.78 -6.47
CA LEU A 99 5.74 -1.26 -5.44
C LEU A 99 6.22 -0.88 -4.03
N ASN A 100 7.51 -1.12 -3.74
CA ASN A 100 8.11 -0.76 -2.47
C ASN A 100 7.95 0.74 -2.18
N ARG A 101 8.19 1.62 -3.16
CA ARG A 101 8.09 3.07 -2.93
C ARG A 101 6.64 3.58 -2.92
N ARG A 102 5.78 3.12 -3.85
CA ARG A 102 4.40 3.60 -4.00
C ARG A 102 3.51 3.19 -2.83
N PHE A 103 3.71 1.97 -2.33
CA PHE A 103 2.85 1.36 -1.31
C PHE A 103 3.56 1.15 0.04
N HIS A 104 4.76 1.73 0.23
CA HIS A 104 5.56 1.63 1.45
C HIS A 104 4.74 1.74 2.74
N ARG A 105 3.99 2.84 2.88
CA ARG A 105 3.20 3.10 4.09
C ARG A 105 2.10 2.06 4.31
N GLN A 106 1.39 1.70 3.25
CA GLN A 106 0.32 0.71 3.32
C GLN A 106 0.87 -0.67 3.72
N HIS A 107 1.99 -1.09 3.13
CA HIS A 107 2.63 -2.35 3.48
C HIS A 107 3.06 -2.36 4.95
N LEU A 108 3.69 -1.29 5.45
CA LEU A 108 4.08 -1.18 6.85
C LEU A 108 2.87 -1.20 7.80
N ASP A 109 1.79 -0.51 7.46
CA ASP A 109 0.56 -0.51 8.26
C ASP A 109 -0.07 -1.91 8.33
N ASP A 110 0.12 -2.74 7.31
CA ASP A 110 -0.38 -4.12 7.25
C ASP A 110 0.69 -5.17 7.68
N GLY A 111 1.81 -4.75 8.28
CA GLY A 111 2.85 -5.64 8.77
C GLY A 111 3.58 -6.43 7.66
N ILE A 112 3.67 -5.83 6.48
CA ILE A 112 4.36 -6.37 5.31
C ILE A 112 5.65 -5.57 5.11
N VAL A 113 6.78 -6.28 5.15
CA VAL A 113 8.09 -5.68 4.90
C VAL A 113 8.30 -5.39 3.40
N PRO A 114 9.11 -4.39 3.05
CA PRO A 114 9.54 -4.17 1.68
C PRO A 114 10.12 -5.43 1.04
N ILE A 115 9.98 -5.56 -0.27
CA ILE A 115 10.61 -6.64 -1.05
C ILE A 115 12.11 -6.38 -1.11
N ASP A 116 12.91 -7.32 -0.61
CA ASP A 116 14.36 -7.32 -0.83
C ASP A 116 14.64 -7.77 -2.27
N LEU A 117 15.21 -6.87 -3.07
CA LEU A 117 15.46 -7.12 -4.49
C LEU A 117 16.58 -8.15 -4.70
N HIS A 118 17.59 -8.18 -3.83
CA HIS A 118 18.69 -9.14 -3.92
C HIS A 118 18.22 -10.53 -3.53
N GLU A 119 17.35 -10.63 -2.52
CA GLU A 119 16.74 -11.90 -2.13
C GLU A 119 15.91 -12.50 -3.27
N VAL A 120 15.06 -11.69 -3.91
CA VAL A 120 14.07 -12.20 -4.86
C VAL A 120 14.55 -12.26 -6.31
N LEU A 121 15.64 -11.58 -6.66
CA LEU A 121 16.18 -11.53 -8.03
C LEU A 121 17.64 -11.99 -8.14
N GLY A 122 18.36 -12.18 -7.02
CA GLY A 122 19.80 -12.45 -7.02
C GLY A 122 20.21 -13.82 -7.59
N ASP A 123 19.26 -14.73 -7.79
CA ASP A 123 19.47 -15.99 -8.52
C ASP A 123 19.44 -15.82 -10.05
N LEU A 124 18.88 -14.70 -10.55
CA LEU A 124 18.76 -14.40 -11.98
C LEU A 124 19.83 -13.42 -12.45
N TRP A 125 20.22 -12.45 -11.62
CA TRP A 125 21.14 -11.37 -11.97
C TRP A 125 22.12 -11.07 -10.83
N SER A 126 23.29 -10.57 -11.19
CA SER A 126 24.30 -10.20 -10.19
C SER A 126 23.85 -8.98 -9.36
N ALA A 127 24.42 -8.82 -8.18
CA ALA A 127 24.16 -7.67 -7.32
C ALA A 127 24.42 -6.34 -8.06
N GLU A 128 25.49 -6.27 -8.86
CA GLU A 128 25.81 -5.07 -9.64
C GLU A 128 24.74 -4.77 -10.71
N GLN A 129 24.18 -5.80 -11.35
CA GLN A 129 23.11 -5.62 -12.33
C GLN A 129 21.83 -5.12 -11.66
N VAL A 130 21.48 -5.68 -10.50
CA VAL A 130 20.31 -5.27 -9.71
C VAL A 130 20.47 -3.81 -9.23
N GLU A 131 21.63 -3.45 -8.69
CA GLU A 131 21.91 -2.07 -8.23
C GLU A 131 21.91 -1.06 -9.37
N ALA A 132 22.51 -1.39 -10.53
CA ALA A 132 22.48 -0.52 -11.70
C ALA A 132 21.05 -0.31 -12.21
N ALA A 133 20.24 -1.37 -12.26
CA ALA A 133 18.82 -1.28 -12.63
C ALA A 133 18.01 -0.49 -11.58
N LEU A 134 18.36 -0.60 -10.30
CA LEU A 134 17.70 0.13 -9.20
C LEU A 134 17.94 1.64 -9.32
N ALA A 135 19.19 2.05 -9.60
CA ALA A 135 19.52 3.45 -9.83
C ALA A 135 18.74 4.05 -11.01
N ARG A 136 18.64 3.31 -12.12
CA ARG A 136 17.87 3.73 -13.30
C ARG A 136 16.36 3.76 -13.03
N SER A 137 15.85 2.79 -12.29
CA SER A 137 14.43 2.74 -11.89
C SER A 137 14.06 3.90 -10.98
N THR A 138 14.97 4.27 -10.06
CA THR A 138 14.82 5.45 -9.20
C THR A 138 14.71 6.72 -10.03
N ALA A 139 15.61 6.90 -11.00
CA ALA A 139 15.59 8.06 -11.90
C ALA A 139 14.29 8.15 -12.72
N LEU A 140 13.80 7.02 -13.26
CA LEU A 140 12.52 6.99 -13.97
C LEU A 140 11.35 7.39 -13.06
N ILE A 141 11.29 6.85 -11.84
CA ILE A 141 10.22 7.20 -10.88
C ILE A 141 10.23 8.70 -10.56
N GLU A 142 11.41 9.27 -10.29
CA GLU A 142 11.55 10.68 -9.97
C GLU A 142 11.20 11.59 -11.14
N ASP A 143 11.59 11.23 -12.36
CA ASP A 143 11.22 11.95 -13.55
C ASP A 143 9.72 11.84 -13.85
N GLY A 144 9.12 10.66 -13.65
CA GLY A 144 7.67 10.46 -13.76
C GLY A 144 6.87 11.31 -12.77
N MET A 145 7.38 11.48 -11.54
CA MET A 145 6.76 12.33 -10.52
C MET A 145 6.71 13.82 -10.86
N ARG A 146 7.63 14.29 -11.72
CA ARG A 146 7.71 15.72 -12.11
C ARG A 146 6.59 16.13 -13.06
N TYR A 147 5.99 15.18 -13.77
CA TYR A 147 4.88 15.50 -14.66
C TYR A 147 3.62 15.83 -13.85
N GLY A 148 3.17 17.07 -13.97
CA GLY A 148 1.93 17.58 -13.41
C GLY A 148 0.68 17.08 -14.17
N TRP A 149 -0.49 17.26 -13.56
CA TRP A 149 -1.78 16.79 -14.07
C TRP A 149 -2.13 17.38 -15.46
N GLN A 150 -2.04 16.59 -16.54
CA GLN A 150 -2.62 16.86 -17.87
C GLN A 150 -2.91 15.55 -18.64
N PRO A 151 -4.13 14.99 -18.58
CA PRO A 151 -4.48 13.73 -19.25
C PRO A 151 -4.26 13.74 -20.77
N ASP A 152 -4.45 14.90 -21.40
CA ASP A 152 -4.25 15.17 -22.83
C ASP A 152 -2.77 15.14 -23.26
N GLN A 153 -1.83 15.35 -22.33
CA GLN A 153 -0.40 15.28 -22.59
C GLN A 153 0.23 13.90 -22.28
N THR A 154 -0.57 12.92 -21.85
CA THR A 154 -0.07 11.59 -21.45
C THR A 154 0.85 10.98 -22.50
N ARG A 155 0.46 11.02 -23.78
CA ARG A 155 1.27 10.46 -24.87
C ARG A 155 2.61 11.17 -25.04
N LEU A 156 2.60 12.50 -25.01
CA LEU A 156 3.82 13.32 -25.10
C LEU A 156 4.78 12.98 -23.95
N HIS A 157 4.28 12.93 -22.71
CA HIS A 157 5.11 12.61 -21.55
C HIS A 157 5.66 11.19 -21.57
N LEU A 158 4.91 10.22 -22.11
CA LEU A 158 5.42 8.86 -22.30
C LEU A 158 6.55 8.80 -23.33
N ASP A 159 6.41 9.53 -24.45
CA ASP A 159 7.45 9.60 -25.47
C ASP A 159 8.72 10.27 -24.91
N GLU A 160 8.58 11.34 -24.13
CA GLU A 160 9.69 12.00 -23.44
C GLU A 160 10.36 11.11 -22.38
N LEU A 161 9.57 10.35 -21.61
CA LEU A 161 10.11 9.39 -20.64
C LEU A 161 10.83 8.25 -21.34
N ALA A 162 10.27 7.70 -22.42
CA ALA A 162 10.90 6.65 -23.22
C ALA A 162 12.24 7.12 -23.81
N ALA A 163 12.31 8.36 -24.29
CA ALA A 163 13.53 8.95 -24.83
C ALA A 163 14.62 9.14 -23.76
N ARG A 164 14.24 9.58 -22.54
CA ARG A 164 15.19 9.80 -21.44
C ARG A 164 15.59 8.53 -20.71
N HIS A 165 14.72 7.52 -20.68
CA HIS A 165 14.89 6.28 -19.96
C HIS A 165 14.78 5.07 -20.90
N PRO A 166 15.74 4.87 -21.81
CA PRO A 166 15.68 3.81 -22.81
C PRO A 166 15.71 2.42 -22.17
N GLY A 167 14.94 1.47 -22.72
CA GLY A 167 14.91 0.08 -22.25
C GLY A 167 13.79 -0.24 -21.25
N PHE A 168 13.12 0.76 -20.68
CA PHE A 168 11.88 0.50 -19.94
C PHE A 168 10.73 0.20 -20.90
N ASN A 169 9.91 -0.77 -20.54
CA ASN A 169 8.71 -1.10 -21.27
C ASN A 169 7.58 -0.08 -21.00
N LEU A 170 6.60 -0.05 -21.89
CA LEU A 170 5.46 0.87 -21.80
C LEU A 170 4.71 0.78 -20.46
N PRO A 171 4.44 -0.41 -19.88
CA PRO A 171 3.87 -0.52 -18.53
C PRO A 171 4.67 0.22 -17.44
N SER A 172 6.00 0.09 -17.43
CA SER A 172 6.86 0.76 -16.46
C SER A 172 6.79 2.29 -16.59
N LEU A 173 6.82 2.80 -17.82
CA LEU A 173 6.69 4.24 -18.11
C LEU A 173 5.33 4.78 -17.65
N HIS A 174 4.24 4.06 -17.94
CA HIS A 174 2.90 4.43 -17.49
C HIS A 174 2.79 4.44 -15.95
N ALA A 175 3.36 3.45 -15.27
CA ALA A 175 3.31 3.39 -13.81
C ALA A 175 4.03 4.58 -13.17
N ALA A 176 5.21 4.94 -13.67
CA ALA A 176 5.95 6.11 -13.21
C ALA A 176 5.14 7.40 -13.40
N LEU A 177 4.54 7.59 -14.57
CA LEU A 177 3.72 8.76 -14.89
C LEU A 177 2.43 8.82 -14.06
N ALA A 178 1.74 7.69 -13.89
CA ALA A 178 0.50 7.60 -13.12
C ALA A 178 0.71 7.93 -11.64
N TRP A 179 1.89 7.64 -11.08
CA TRP A 179 2.19 8.03 -9.71
C TRP A 179 2.36 9.56 -9.58
N GLY A 180 3.04 10.21 -10.52
CA GLY A 180 3.12 11.68 -10.59
C GLY A 180 1.73 12.32 -10.59
N TYR A 181 0.84 11.80 -11.45
CA TYR A 181 -0.56 12.24 -11.52
C TYR A 181 -1.28 12.16 -10.17
N GLN A 182 -1.11 11.05 -9.42
CA GLN A 182 -1.78 10.87 -8.13
C GLN A 182 -1.20 11.72 -7.01
N ARG A 183 0.10 12.07 -7.07
CA ARG A 183 0.75 12.93 -6.06
C ARG A 183 0.48 14.41 -6.26
N ASN A 184 0.27 14.84 -7.50
CA ASN A 184 0.05 16.24 -7.86
C ASN A 184 -1.45 16.60 -7.95
N ARG A 185 -2.35 15.71 -7.51
CA ARG A 185 -3.80 15.94 -7.34
C ARG A 185 -4.09 16.30 -5.89
#